data_AF-A0A969UKG8-F1
#
_entry.id   AF-A0A969UKG8-F1
#
_cell.length_a   1.000
_cell.length_b   1.000
_cell.length_c   1.000
_cell.angle_alpha   90.00
_cell.angle_beta   90.00
_cell.angle_gamma   90.00
#
_symmetry.space_group_name_H-M   'P 1'
#
loop_
_entity.id
_entity.type
_entity.pdbx_description
1 polymer ?
#
loop_
_entity_poly.entity_id
_entity_poly.type
_entity_poly.pdbx_seq_one_letter_code
_entity_poly.pdbx_strand_id
1 'polypeptide(L)'
;MIRLKPNAHKAWEKRGTALVRLGRDREAIASFNKALEVKPDYARAHYYKATCYARQEKVEPAIASLQRAIELDSRSQEDAKSDQAFSAILANKAFQQVINGA
;
A
#
# COMPACT_ATOMS: atom_id res chain seq x y z
N MET A 1 -19.55 -1.18 -23.54
CA MET A 1 -19.04 -1.79 -22.29
C MET A 1 -17.55 -2.07 -22.44
N ILE A 2 -16.68 -1.34 -21.73
CA ILE A 2 -15.24 -1.61 -21.77
C ILE A 2 -14.96 -2.76 -20.79
N ARG A 3 -14.73 -3.95 -21.31
CA ARG A 3 -14.19 -5.10 -20.57
C ARG A 3 -12.72 -4.79 -20.23
N LEU A 4 -12.47 -4.16 -19.08
CA LEU A 4 -11.14 -4.13 -18.50
C LEU A 4 -10.66 -5.57 -18.32
N LYS A 5 -9.49 -5.92 -18.87
CA LYS A 5 -8.96 -7.29 -18.80
C LYS A 5 -8.93 -7.72 -17.32
N PRO A 6 -9.42 -8.92 -16.95
CA PRO A 6 -9.55 -9.34 -15.54
C PRO A 6 -8.24 -9.30 -14.73
N ASN A 7 -7.07 -9.22 -15.39
CA ASN A 7 -5.76 -9.10 -14.75
C ASN A 7 -5.12 -7.71 -14.86
N ALA A 8 -5.86 -6.67 -15.27
CA ALA A 8 -5.33 -5.32 -15.41
C ALA A 8 -4.79 -4.75 -14.08
N HIS A 9 -5.40 -5.12 -12.94
CA HIS A 9 -4.91 -4.74 -11.61
C HIS A 9 -3.48 -5.21 -11.35
N LYS A 10 -3.08 -6.40 -11.81
CA LYS A 10 -1.70 -6.92 -11.69
C LYS A 10 -0.71 -6.13 -12.54
N ALA A 11 -1.11 -5.67 -13.72
CA ALA A 11 -0.24 -4.84 -14.56
C ALA A 11 0.03 -3.47 -13.92
N TRP A 12 -1.02 -2.87 -13.38
CA TRP A 12 -0.93 -1.61 -12.61
C TRP A 12 -0.08 -1.77 -11.36
N GLU A 13 -0.22 -2.87 -10.62
CA GLU A 13 0.62 -3.21 -9.48
C GLU A 13 2.09 -3.36 -9.88
N LYS A 14 2.40 -4.12 -10.94
CA LYS A 14 3.78 -4.26 -11.44
C LYS A 14 4.40 -2.91 -11.82
N ARG A 15 3.63 -2.05 -12.50
CA ARG A 15 4.07 -0.68 -12.83
C ARG A 15 4.32 0.13 -11.56
N GLY A 16 3.41 0.08 -10.60
CA GLY A 16 3.55 0.77 -9.31
C GLY A 16 4.81 0.34 -8.58
N THR A 17 5.03 -0.96 -8.43
CA THR A 17 6.23 -1.52 -7.78
C THR A 17 7.52 -1.12 -8.50
N ALA A 18 7.52 -1.07 -9.84
CA ALA A 18 8.67 -0.55 -10.58
C ALA A 18 8.94 0.93 -10.27
N LEU A 19 7.89 1.76 -10.17
CA LEU A 19 8.01 3.17 -9.81
C LEU A 19 8.48 3.38 -8.37
N VAL A 20 8.05 2.54 -7.43
CA VAL A 20 8.56 2.51 -6.03
C VAL A 20 10.07 2.28 -5.99
N ARG A 21 10.58 1.37 -6.83
CA ARG A 21 12.02 1.09 -6.96
C ARG A 21 12.80 2.24 -7.60
N LEU A 22 12.13 3.08 -8.37
CA LEU A 22 12.69 4.30 -8.97
C LEU A 22 12.53 5.54 -8.07
N GLY A 23 11.96 5.41 -6.87
CA GLY A 23 11.68 6.54 -5.97
C GLY A 23 10.53 7.45 -6.45
N ARG A 24 9.75 7.02 -7.44
CA ARG A 24 8.64 7.80 -8.03
C ARG A 24 7.33 7.51 -7.31
N ASP A 25 7.30 7.76 -6.00
CA ASP A 25 6.21 7.32 -5.11
C ASP A 25 4.84 7.90 -5.48
N ARG A 26 4.77 9.15 -5.95
CA ARG A 26 3.48 9.76 -6.39
C ARG A 26 2.87 9.03 -7.58
N GLU A 27 3.69 8.62 -8.53
CA GLU A 27 3.23 7.88 -9.71
C GLU A 27 2.95 6.41 -9.41
N ALA A 28 3.69 5.84 -8.44
CA ALA A 28 3.40 4.52 -7.90
C ALA A 28 2.00 4.50 -7.27
N ILE A 29 1.68 5.49 -6.42
CA ILE A 29 0.33 5.66 -5.84
C ILE A 29 -0.74 5.75 -6.92
N ALA A 30 -0.52 6.54 -7.98
CA ALA A 30 -1.46 6.63 -9.10
C ALA A 30 -1.67 5.27 -9.78
N SER A 31 -0.60 4.48 -9.93
CA SER A 31 -0.68 3.12 -10.49
C SER A 31 -1.45 2.18 -9.57
N PHE A 32 -1.21 2.21 -8.26
CA PHE A 32 -1.96 1.40 -7.31
C PHE A 32 -3.44 1.83 -7.22
N ASN A 33 -3.76 3.11 -7.34
CA ASN A 33 -5.14 3.57 -7.46
C ASN A 33 -5.83 2.98 -8.70
N LYS A 34 -5.15 2.92 -9.85
CA LYS A 34 -5.66 2.22 -11.04
C LYS A 34 -5.83 0.71 -10.82
N ALA A 35 -4.96 0.07 -10.05
CA ALA A 35 -5.17 -1.32 -9.65
C ALA A 35 -6.44 -1.48 -8.81
N LEU A 36 -6.69 -0.55 -7.89
CA LEU A 36 -7.86 -0.55 -7.00
C LEU A 36 -9.16 -0.18 -7.70
N GLU A 37 -9.13 0.66 -8.75
CA GLU A 37 -10.29 0.90 -9.63
C GLU A 37 -10.78 -0.39 -10.30
N VAL A 38 -9.85 -1.30 -10.63
CA VAL A 38 -10.16 -2.61 -11.25
C VAL A 38 -10.51 -3.66 -10.20
N LYS A 39 -9.79 -3.68 -9.08
CA LYS A 39 -9.96 -4.62 -7.97
C LYS A 39 -9.86 -3.89 -6.61
N PRO A 40 -10.97 -3.41 -6.04
CA PRO A 40 -10.97 -2.61 -4.80
C PRO A 40 -10.47 -3.38 -3.55
N ASP A 41 -10.66 -4.69 -3.54
CA ASP A 41 -10.27 -5.63 -2.48
C ASP A 41 -8.84 -6.19 -2.70
N TYR A 42 -7.96 -5.43 -3.34
CA TYR A 42 -6.60 -5.88 -3.61
C TYR A 42 -5.62 -5.43 -2.52
N ALA A 43 -5.41 -6.29 -1.51
CA ALA A 43 -4.54 -6.04 -0.35
C ALA A 43 -3.17 -5.48 -0.72
N ARG A 44 -2.49 -6.07 -1.71
CA ARG A 44 -1.15 -5.63 -2.17
C ARG A 44 -1.11 -4.18 -2.66
N ALA A 45 -2.15 -3.71 -3.35
CA ALA A 45 -2.18 -2.34 -3.82
C ALA A 45 -2.37 -1.33 -2.68
N HIS A 46 -3.16 -1.68 -1.66
CA HIS A 46 -3.27 -0.88 -0.44
C HIS A 46 -1.96 -0.88 0.36
N TYR A 47 -1.30 -2.04 0.48
CA TYR A 47 0.00 -2.16 1.16
C TYR A 47 1.07 -1.28 0.51
N TYR A 48 1.25 -1.36 -0.82
CA TYR A 48 2.26 -0.53 -1.47
C TYR A 48 1.90 0.97 -1.49
N LYS A 49 0.62 1.34 -1.41
CA LYS A 49 0.26 2.74 -1.14
C LYS A 49 0.71 3.17 0.25
N ALA A 50 0.53 2.32 1.26
CA ALA A 50 0.98 2.59 2.61
C ALA A 50 2.49 2.83 2.66
N THR A 51 3.28 1.98 1.99
CA THR A 51 4.75 2.15 1.93
C THR A 51 5.14 3.44 1.21
N CYS A 52 4.49 3.80 0.10
CA CYS A 52 4.73 5.07 -0.59
C CYS A 52 4.37 6.30 0.26
N TYR A 53 3.30 6.24 1.06
CA TYR A 53 2.93 7.33 1.97
C TYR A 53 3.90 7.43 3.14
N ALA A 54 4.34 6.30 3.70
CA ALA A 54 5.30 6.26 4.79
C ALA A 54 6.67 6.85 4.40
N ARG A 55 7.15 6.55 3.18
CA ARG A 55 8.37 7.17 2.61
C ARG A 55 8.27 8.67 2.41
N GLN A 56 7.05 9.19 2.29
CA GLN A 56 6.77 10.63 2.22
C GLN A 56 6.44 11.22 3.61
N GLU A 57 6.60 10.45 4.69
CA GLU A 57 6.24 10.82 6.07
C GLU A 57 4.76 11.22 6.24
N LYS A 58 3.89 10.81 5.31
CA LYS A 58 2.45 11.05 5.37
C LYS A 58 1.79 9.96 6.20
N VAL A 59 1.81 10.15 7.51
CA VAL A 59 1.45 9.13 8.50
C VAL A 59 -0.01 8.69 8.36
N GLU A 60 -0.95 9.63 8.29
CA GLU A 60 -2.39 9.33 8.26
C GLU A 60 -2.79 8.48 7.04
N PRO A 61 -2.45 8.86 5.78
CA PRO A 61 -2.78 8.03 4.64
C PRO A 61 -1.97 6.72 4.58
N ALA A 62 -0.78 6.67 5.19
CA ALA A 62 -0.03 5.43 5.34
C ALA A 62 -0.78 4.44 6.23
N ILE A 63 -1.20 4.88 7.41
CA ILE A 63 -1.99 4.08 8.37
C ILE A 63 -3.30 3.62 7.73
N ALA A 64 -4.07 4.53 7.12
CA ALA A 64 -5.35 4.18 6.51
C ALA A 64 -5.21 3.13 5.39
N SER A 65 -4.15 3.25 4.58
CA SER A 65 -3.88 2.27 3.52
C SER A 65 -3.42 0.93 4.11
N LEU A 66 -2.61 0.94 5.16
CA LEU A 66 -2.14 -0.28 5.81
C LEU A 66 -3.28 -1.02 6.52
N GLN A 67 -4.15 -0.31 7.24
CA GLN A 67 -5.35 -0.90 7.86
C GLN A 67 -6.18 -1.63 6.82
N ARG A 68 -6.43 -0.99 5.67
CA ARG A 68 -7.18 -1.64 4.59
C ARG A 68 -6.48 -2.88 4.03
N ALA A 69 -5.15 -2.88 3.96
CA ALA A 69 -4.40 -4.06 3.56
C ALA A 69 -4.53 -5.20 4.59
N ILE A 70 -4.45 -4.89 5.89
CA ILE A 70 -4.58 -5.86 7.00
C ILE A 70 -5.98 -6.46 7.06
N GLU A 71 -7.03 -5.65 6.86
CA GLU A 71 -8.42 -6.12 6.79
C GLU A 71 -8.65 -7.13 5.67
N LEU A 72 -7.93 -6.99 4.55
CA LEU A 72 -8.05 -7.87 3.38
C LEU A 72 -7.11 -9.07 3.45
N ASP A 73 -5.93 -8.90 4.04
CA ASP A 73 -4.92 -9.94 4.23
C ASP A 73 -4.11 -9.62 5.49
N SER A 74 -4.38 -10.38 6.56
CA SER A 74 -3.72 -10.22 7.87
C SER A 74 -2.21 -10.40 7.81
N ARG A 75 -1.67 -11.06 6.78
CA ARG A 75 -0.22 -11.17 6.56
C ARG A 75 0.43 -9.80 6.39
N SER A 76 -0.29 -8.83 5.84
CA SER A 76 0.17 -7.44 5.67
C SER A 76 0.63 -6.81 6.99
N GLN A 77 0.07 -7.24 8.11
CA GLN A 77 0.44 -6.76 9.44
C GLN A 77 1.85 -7.20 9.81
N GLU A 78 2.17 -8.48 9.55
CA GLU A 78 3.49 -9.03 9.84
C GLU A 78 4.55 -8.46 8.90
N ASP A 79 4.21 -8.32 7.61
CA ASP A 79 5.09 -7.68 6.63
C ASP A 79 5.43 -6.24 7.09
N ALA A 80 4.46 -5.46 7.56
CA ALA A 80 4.66 -4.08 7.99
C ALA A 80 5.58 -3.91 9.20
N LYS A 81 5.67 -4.89 10.11
CA LYS A 81 6.58 -4.84 11.28
C LYS A 81 8.05 -4.90 10.88
N SER A 82 8.35 -5.57 9.76
CA SER A 82 9.71 -5.81 9.29
C SER A 82 10.11 -4.97 8.06
N ASP A 83 9.15 -4.31 7.42
CA ASP A 83 9.36 -3.50 6.23
C ASP A 83 9.97 -2.12 6.57
N GLN A 84 11.19 -1.89 6.09
CA GLN A 84 11.94 -0.65 6.28
C GLN A 84 11.22 0.59 5.70
N ALA A 85 10.27 0.42 4.78
CA ALA A 85 9.50 1.53 4.24
C ALA A 85 8.70 2.28 5.32
N PHE A 86 8.40 1.63 6.44
CA PHE A 86 7.69 2.24 7.57
C PHE A 86 8.61 2.80 8.65
N SER A 87 9.94 2.69 8.51
CA SER A 87 10.91 3.19 9.51
C SER A 87 10.67 4.65 9.90
N ALA A 88 10.32 5.50 8.93
CA ALA A 88 10.05 6.93 9.14
C ALA A 88 8.82 7.19 10.03
N ILE A 89 7.87 6.25 10.09
CA ILE A 89 6.64 6.38 10.87
C ILE A 89 6.56 5.40 12.04
N LEU A 90 7.62 4.63 12.29
CA LEU A 90 7.63 3.58 13.32
C LEU A 90 7.42 4.12 14.73
N ALA A 91 7.87 5.34 15.02
CA ALA A 91 7.67 6.00 16.31
C ALA A 91 6.22 6.48 16.53
N ASN A 92 5.37 6.49 15.49
CA ASN A 92 4.00 6.95 15.62
C ASN A 92 3.13 5.95 16.40
N LYS A 93 2.47 6.42 17.45
CA LYS A 93 1.64 5.57 18.33
C LYS A 93 0.47 4.91 17.60
N ALA A 94 -0.20 5.62 16.69
CA ALA A 94 -1.32 5.06 15.93
C ALA A 94 -0.83 3.99 14.95
N PHE A 95 0.34 4.19 14.33
CA PHE A 95 0.97 3.15 13.50
C PHE A 95 1.31 1.91 14.33
N GLN A 96 1.89 2.07 15.52
CA GLN A 96 2.18 0.95 16.43
C GLN A 96 0.92 0.16 16.82
N GLN A 97 -0.21 0.83 17.06
CA GLN A 97 -1.48 0.15 17.35
C GLN A 97 -1.94 -0.71 16.17
N VAL A 98 -1.75 -0.23 14.94
CA VAL A 98 -2.14 -0.95 13.72
C VAL A 98 -1.31 -2.22 13.53
N ILE A 99 0.01 -2.14 13.71
CA ILE A 99 0.89 -3.29 13.46
C ILE A 99 0.95 -4.29 14.62
N ASN A 100 0.64 -3.89 15.85
CA ASN A 100 0.65 -4.80 17.00
C ASN A 100 -0.69 -5.50 17.24
N GLY A 101 -1.74 -5.12 16.50
CA GLY A 101 -3.10 -5.58 16.74
C GLY A 101 -3.72 -4.79 17.90
N ALA A 102 -4.99 -4.43 17.73
CA ALA A 102 -5.79 -3.87 18.83
C ALA A 102 -6.15 -4.96 19.83
#